data_AF-A0A969VU14-F1
#
_entry.id   AF-A0A969VU14-F1
#
_cell.length_a   1.000
_cell.length_b   1.000
_cell.length_c   1.000
_cell.angle_alpha   90.00
_cell.angle_beta   90.00
_cell.angle_gamma   90.00
#
_symmetry.space_group_name_H-M   'P 1'
#
loop_
_entity.id
_entity.type
_entity.pdbx_description
1 polymer ?
#
loop_
_entity_poly.entity_id
_entity_poly.type
_entity_poly.pdbx_seq_one_letter_code
_entity_poly.pdbx_strand_id
1 'polypeptide(L)'
;MINNKKSLEAYTRKLFEAYIDDNYKEINYCKSDLTRHLILLKTIEYSTAGKELTFEHLVDFIPAKIASRSHKINCINELCEKGILKREENINDKRSKLISPTKRILDQYSHMHQQFRDVIKLFAE
;
A
#
# COMPACT_ATOMS: atom_id res chain seq x y z
N MET A 1 23.57 10.53 18.93
CA MET A 1 22.67 9.60 19.66
C MET A 1 21.38 10.25 20.17
N ILE A 2 21.41 11.46 20.75
CA ILE A 2 20.20 12.14 21.26
C ILE A 2 19.22 12.50 20.12
N ASN A 3 19.71 13.01 18.99
CA ASN A 3 18.87 13.34 17.82
C ASN A 3 18.17 12.09 17.23
N ASN A 4 18.84 10.93 17.21
CA ASN A 4 18.23 9.68 16.74
C ASN A 4 17.08 9.21 17.64
N LYS A 5 17.20 9.37 18.96
CA LYS A 5 16.12 9.01 19.90
C LYS A 5 14.90 9.92 19.73
N LYS A 6 15.13 11.24 19.58
CA LYS A 6 14.06 12.22 19.32
C LYS A 6 13.38 12.02 17.97
N SER A 7 14.17 11.74 16.92
CA SER A 7 13.67 11.40 15.59
C SER A 7 12.79 10.15 15.62
N LEU A 8 13.26 9.09 16.30
CA LEU A 8 12.50 7.86 16.46
C LEU A 8 11.20 8.09 17.22
N GLU A 9 11.24 8.85 18.32
CA GLU A 9 10.04 9.21 19.10
C GLU A 9 9.01 9.98 18.27
N ALA A 10 9.46 10.99 17.52
CA ALA A 10 8.56 11.78 16.67
C ALA A 10 7.95 10.92 15.55
N TYR A 11 8.76 10.06 14.93
CA TYR A 11 8.31 9.13 13.90
C TYR A 11 7.31 8.12 14.45
N THR A 12 7.59 7.48 15.59
CA THR A 12 6.68 6.48 16.18
C THR A 12 5.37 7.10 16.65
N ARG A 13 5.40 8.33 17.19
CA ARG A 13 4.18 9.06 17.54
C ARG A 13 3.32 9.33 16.31
N LYS A 14 3.93 9.79 15.22
CA LYS A 14 3.22 10.05 13.96
C LYS A 14 2.68 8.79 13.30
N LEU A 15 3.40 7.68 13.39
CA LEU A 15 2.88 6.37 12.99
C LEU A 15 1.64 6.00 13.80
N PHE A 16 1.69 6.15 15.13
CA PHE A 16 0.57 5.84 16.01
C PHE A 16 -0.66 6.69 15.67
N GLU A 17 -0.49 8.01 15.52
CA GLU A 17 -1.55 8.93 15.11
C GLU A 17 -2.19 8.50 13.78
N ALA A 18 -1.36 8.16 12.78
CA ALA A 18 -1.86 7.70 11.49
C ALA A 18 -2.60 6.35 11.57
N TYR A 19 -2.31 5.50 12.57
CA TYR A 19 -2.96 4.20 12.74
C TYR A 19 -4.35 4.31 13.35
N ILE A 20 -4.60 5.35 14.15
CA ILE A 20 -5.90 5.61 14.79
C ILE A 20 -6.76 6.63 14.02
N ASP A 21 -6.20 7.29 13.01
CA ASP A 21 -6.93 8.25 12.17
C ASP A 21 -7.81 7.52 11.13
N ASP A 22 -9.12 7.76 11.21
CA ASP A 22 -10.12 7.21 10.29
C ASP A 22 -9.91 7.62 8.83
N ASN A 23 -9.20 8.73 8.58
CA ASN A 23 -8.81 9.14 7.24
C ASN A 23 -7.87 8.14 6.55
N TYR A 24 -7.23 7.24 7.31
CA TYR A 24 -6.34 6.20 6.80
C TYR A 24 -6.87 4.79 7.06
N LYS A 25 -8.15 4.63 7.41
CA LYS A 25 -8.73 3.33 7.77
C LYS A 25 -8.52 2.25 6.71
N GLU A 26 -8.61 2.58 5.41
CA GLU A 26 -8.37 1.61 4.34
C GLU A 26 -6.90 1.20 4.25
N ILE A 27 -5.97 2.14 4.44
CA ILE A 27 -4.54 1.85 4.48
C ILE A 27 -4.22 1.00 5.71
N ASN A 28 -4.79 1.32 6.86
CA ASN A 28 -4.60 0.57 8.10
C ASN A 28 -5.24 -0.81 8.02
N TYR A 29 -6.38 -0.93 7.32
CA TYR A 29 -6.97 -2.21 6.96
C TYR A 29 -6.00 -3.08 6.15
N CYS A 30 -5.31 -2.52 5.16
CA CYS A 30 -4.28 -3.23 4.43
C CYS A 30 -3.10 -3.63 5.33
N LYS A 31 -2.62 -2.73 6.20
CA LYS A 31 -1.49 -3.00 7.11
C LYS A 31 -1.77 -4.08 8.16
N SER A 32 -3.04 -4.30 8.50
CA SER A 32 -3.46 -5.28 9.52
C SER A 32 -3.18 -6.74 9.14
N ASP A 33 -2.95 -7.02 7.85
CA ASP A 33 -2.60 -8.34 7.35
C ASP A 33 -1.39 -8.25 6.42
N LEU A 34 -0.43 -9.16 6.58
CA LEU A 34 0.81 -9.11 5.82
C LEU A 34 0.57 -9.24 4.31
N THR A 35 -0.34 -10.12 3.88
CA THR A 35 -0.65 -10.34 2.46
C THR A 35 -1.27 -9.08 1.86
N ARG A 36 -2.30 -8.50 2.52
CA ARG A 36 -2.93 -7.24 2.08
C ARG A 36 -1.94 -6.09 2.05
N HIS A 37 -1.03 -6.01 3.01
CA HIS A 37 -0.03 -4.95 3.05
C HIS A 37 0.95 -5.06 1.87
N LEU A 38 1.45 -6.26 1.58
CA LEU A 38 2.33 -6.49 0.43
C LEU A 38 1.63 -6.18 -0.90
N ILE A 39 0.35 -6.51 -1.02
CA ILE A 39 -0.48 -6.13 -2.18
C ILE A 39 -0.53 -4.61 -2.33
N LEU A 40 -0.82 -3.88 -1.25
CA LEU A 40 -0.86 -2.41 -1.27
C LEU A 40 0.48 -1.83 -1.69
N LEU A 41 1.59 -2.30 -1.11
CA LEU A 41 2.93 -1.81 -1.43
C LEU A 41 3.26 -1.98 -2.93
N LYS A 42 3.00 -3.16 -3.49
CA LYS A 42 3.28 -3.42 -4.92
C LYS A 42 2.40 -2.61 -5.86
N THR A 43 1.12 -2.44 -5.52
CA THR A 43 0.20 -1.66 -6.34
C THR A 43 0.55 -0.16 -6.31
N ILE A 44 0.97 0.38 -5.16
CA ILE A 44 1.48 1.76 -5.04
C ILE A 44 2.80 1.94 -5.82
N GLU A 45 3.76 1.03 -5.67
CA GLU A 45 5.04 1.08 -6.40
C GLU A 45 4.83 1.16 -7.92
N TYR A 46 4.00 0.25 -8.47
CA TYR A 46 3.73 0.22 -9.90
C TYR A 46 3.00 1.46 -10.39
N SER A 47 1.97 1.88 -9.65
CA SER A 47 1.18 3.05 -10.02
C SER A 47 2.02 4.34 -10.01
N THR A 48 2.90 4.50 -9.02
CA THR A 48 3.78 5.70 -8.92
C THR A 48 4.94 5.67 -9.90
N ALA A 49 5.36 4.48 -10.35
CA ALA A 49 6.35 4.31 -11.40
C ALA A 49 5.78 4.42 -12.83
N GLY A 50 4.46 4.63 -12.99
CA GLY A 50 3.80 4.65 -14.30
C GLY A 50 3.84 3.29 -15.03
N LYS A 51 3.92 2.19 -14.28
CA LYS A 51 4.01 0.83 -14.82
C LYS A 51 2.65 0.12 -14.72
N GLU A 52 2.33 -0.66 -15.73
CA GLU A 52 1.16 -1.54 -15.71
C GLU A 52 1.42 -2.76 -14.83
N LEU A 53 0.45 -3.09 -13.97
CA LEU A 53 0.47 -4.28 -13.13
C LEU A 53 -0.73 -5.14 -13.47
N THR A 54 -0.48 -6.38 -13.89
CA THR A 54 -1.55 -7.35 -14.11
C THR A 54 -1.91 -8.06 -12.81
N PHE A 55 -3.15 -8.55 -12.73
CA PHE A 55 -3.63 -9.34 -11.61
C PHE A 55 -2.72 -10.55 -11.32
N GLU A 56 -2.33 -11.30 -12.36
CA GLU A 56 -1.49 -12.50 -12.19
C GLU A 56 -0.07 -12.15 -11.74
N HIS A 57 0.54 -11.11 -12.31
CA HIS A 57 1.86 -10.66 -11.86
C HIS A 57 1.85 -10.24 -10.38
N LEU A 58 0.79 -9.56 -9.93
CA LEU A 58 0.64 -9.22 -8.52
C LEU A 58 0.57 -10.46 -7.62
N VAL A 59 -0.14 -11.51 -8.04
CA VAL A 59 -0.21 -12.76 -7.28
C VAL A 59 1.15 -13.44 -7.20
N ASP A 60 1.93 -13.39 -8.28
CA ASP A 60 3.25 -14.01 -8.38
C ASP A 60 4.33 -13.26 -7.59
N PHE A 61 4.19 -11.93 -7.42
CA PHE A 61 5.13 -11.14 -6.61
C PHE A 61 5.19 -11.56 -5.14
N ILE A 62 4.10 -12.08 -4.60
CA ILE A 62 4.02 -12.46 -3.20
C ILE A 62 4.50 -13.92 -3.09
N PRO A 63 5.55 -14.23 -2.33
CA PRO A 63 6.05 -15.60 -2.24
C PRO A 63 5.02 -16.57 -1.62
N ALA A 64 5.02 -17.83 -2.06
CA ALA A 64 4.12 -18.86 -1.52
C ALA A 64 4.30 -19.13 -0.01
N LYS A 65 5.49 -18.85 0.54
CA LYS A 65 5.76 -18.92 1.99
C LYS A 65 4.98 -17.90 2.82
N ILE A 66 4.49 -16.82 2.19
CA ILE A 66 3.69 -15.80 2.87
C ILE A 66 2.21 -16.18 2.84
N ALA A 67 1.74 -16.62 1.68
CA ALA A 67 0.34 -16.95 1.46
C ALA A 67 0.18 -17.96 0.32
N SER A 68 -0.86 -18.79 0.40
CA SER A 68 -1.27 -19.62 -0.73
C SER A 68 -1.78 -18.74 -1.89
N ARG A 69 -1.74 -19.27 -3.13
CA ARG A 69 -2.29 -18.56 -4.30
C ARG A 69 -3.76 -18.18 -4.09
N SER A 70 -4.58 -19.10 -3.58
CA SER A 70 -5.99 -18.84 -3.30
C SER A 70 -6.19 -17.72 -2.28
N HIS A 71 -5.38 -17.66 -1.21
CA HIS A 71 -5.48 -16.60 -0.23
C HIS A 71 -5.13 -15.22 -0.84
N LYS A 72 -4.08 -15.14 -1.65
CA LYS A 72 -3.71 -13.90 -2.36
C LYS A 72 -4.84 -13.42 -3.26
N ILE A 73 -5.40 -14.32 -4.07
CA ILE A 73 -6.54 -14.00 -4.95
C ILE A 73 -7.72 -13.46 -4.14
N ASN A 74 -8.04 -14.10 -3.01
CA ASN A 74 -9.11 -13.66 -2.13
C ASN A 74 -8.84 -12.26 -1.56
N CYS A 75 -7.62 -11.99 -1.08
CA CYS A 75 -7.24 -10.65 -0.61
C CYS A 75 -7.38 -9.61 -1.73
N ILE A 76 -6.94 -9.91 -2.95
CA ILE A 76 -7.05 -8.97 -4.06
C ILE A 76 -8.52 -8.72 -4.44
N ASN A 77 -9.36 -9.76 -4.47
CA ASN A 77 -10.81 -9.62 -4.68
C ASN A 77 -11.44 -8.73 -3.61
N GLU A 78 -11.16 -9.01 -2.34
CA GLU A 78 -11.68 -8.24 -1.22
C GLU A 78 -11.26 -6.77 -1.28
N LEU A 79 -9.99 -6.48 -1.60
CA LEU A 79 -9.51 -5.10 -1.73
C LEU A 79 -10.17 -4.37 -2.92
N CYS A 80 -10.54 -5.09 -3.98
CA CYS A 80 -11.34 -4.52 -5.06
C CYS A 80 -12.78 -4.24 -4.62
N GLU A 81 -13.43 -5.16 -3.93
CA GLU A 81 -14.79 -4.98 -3.39
C GLU A 81 -14.89 -3.81 -2.42
N LYS A 82 -13.83 -3.57 -1.62
CA LYS A 82 -13.73 -2.42 -0.72
C LYS A 82 -13.39 -1.09 -1.41
N GLY A 83 -13.21 -1.07 -2.74
CA GLY A 83 -12.81 0.13 -3.48
C GLY A 83 -11.41 0.65 -3.13
N ILE A 84 -10.55 -0.23 -2.61
CA ILE A 84 -9.14 0.08 -2.33
C ILE A 84 -8.34 -0.07 -3.63
N LEU A 85 -8.59 -1.17 -4.35
CA LEU A 85 -8.03 -1.42 -5.67
C LEU A 85 -9.13 -1.32 -6.73
N LYS A 86 -8.74 -0.97 -7.96
CA LYS A 86 -9.61 -1.04 -9.14
C LYS A 86 -9.05 -2.05 -10.14
N ARG A 87 -9.95 -2.64 -10.92
CA ARG A 87 -9.63 -3.51 -12.05
C ARG A 87 -10.06 -2.85 -13.33
N GLU A 88 -9.17 -2.88 -14.31
CA GLU A 88 -9.40 -2.31 -15.63
C GLU A 88 -9.07 -3.37 -16.67
N GLU A 89 -9.77 -3.34 -17.81
CA GLU A 89 -9.43 -4.18 -18.94
C GLU A 89 -8.08 -3.74 -19.50
N ASN A 90 -7.22 -4.71 -19.83
CA ASN A 90 -6.01 -4.41 -20.55
C ASN A 90 -6.35 -4.29 -22.05
N ILE A 91 -6.14 -3.10 -22.61
CA ILE A 91 -6.43 -2.79 -24.02
C ILE A 91 -5.49 -3.58 -24.95
N ASN A 92 -4.25 -3.85 -24.50
CA ASN A 92 -3.24 -4.58 -25.27
C ASN A 92 -3.44 -6.10 -25.21
N ASP A 93 -3.97 -6.62 -24.10
CA ASP A 93 -4.32 -8.03 -23.93
C ASP A 93 -5.62 -8.21 -23.12
N LYS A 94 -6.74 -8.34 -23.83
CA LYS A 94 -8.09 -8.51 -23.24
C LYS A 94 -8.23 -9.73 -22.33
N ARG A 95 -7.29 -10.69 -22.37
CA ARG A 95 -7.29 -11.86 -21.47
C ARG A 95 -6.71 -11.52 -20.09
N SER A 96 -6.01 -10.40 -19.96
CA SER A 96 -5.42 -9.92 -18.72
C SER A 96 -6.23 -8.76 -18.12
N LYS A 97 -6.21 -8.66 -16.79
CA LYS A 97 -6.82 -7.55 -16.05
C LYS A 97 -5.71 -6.74 -15.40
N LEU A 98 -5.72 -5.43 -15.63
CA LEU A 98 -4.86 -4.50 -14.92
C LEU A 98 -5.43 -4.27 -13.52
N ILE A 99 -4.53 -4.08 -12.56
CA ILE A 99 -4.88 -3.75 -11.19
C ILE A 99 -4.06 -2.58 -10.69
N SER A 100 -4.73 -1.63 -10.05
CA SER A 100 -4.10 -0.42 -9.53
C SER A 100 -4.85 0.05 -8.29
N PRO A 101 -4.21 0.84 -7.41
CA PRO A 101 -4.92 1.50 -6.32
C PRO A 101 -5.89 2.54 -6.87
N THR A 102 -6.98 2.80 -6.15
CA THR A 102 -7.85 3.93 -6.52
C THR A 102 -7.15 5.25 -6.21
N LYS A 103 -7.58 6.33 -6.87
CA LYS A 103 -7.03 7.68 -6.64
C LYS A 103 -7.08 8.07 -5.16
N ARG A 104 -8.20 7.77 -4.49
CA ARG A 104 -8.38 8.01 -3.05
C ARG A 104 -7.26 7.36 -2.23
N ILE A 105 -6.94 6.09 -2.50
CA ILE A 105 -5.89 5.36 -1.77
C ILE A 105 -4.51 5.94 -2.08
N LEU A 106 -4.23 6.32 -3.32
CA LEU A 106 -2.98 7.00 -3.69
C LEU A 106 -2.80 8.32 -2.95
N ASP A 107 -3.85 9.14 -2.91
CA ASP A 107 -3.83 10.45 -2.25
C ASP A 107 -3.62 10.28 -0.74
N GLN A 108 -4.36 9.36 -0.09
CA GLN A 108 -4.19 9.02 1.32
C GLN A 108 -2.77 8.52 1.62
N TYR A 109 -2.25 7.60 0.80
CA TYR A 109 -0.93 7.01 1.03
C TYR A 109 0.19 8.03 0.82
N SER A 110 0.05 8.90 -0.18
CA SER A 110 0.99 9.99 -0.45
C SER A 110 1.01 11.01 0.68
N HIS A 111 -0.16 11.40 1.18
CA HIS A 111 -0.27 12.33 2.31
C HIS A 111 0.39 11.75 3.57
N MET A 112 0.07 10.49 3.91
CA MET A 112 0.67 9.79 5.04
C MET A 112 2.20 9.67 4.88
N HIS A 113 2.69 9.32 3.69
CA HIS A 113 4.12 9.25 3.41
C HIS A 113 4.82 10.61 3.59
N GLN A 114 4.21 11.69 3.10
CA GLN A 114 4.74 13.04 3.26
C GLN A 114 4.85 13.43 4.74
N GLN A 115 3.81 13.16 5.54
CA GLN A 115 3.83 13.42 6.98
C GLN A 115 4.99 12.70 7.68
N PHE A 116 5.27 11.44 7.32
CA PHE A 116 6.39 10.70 7.88
C PHE A 116 7.75 11.23 7.41
N ARG A 117 7.86 11.60 6.13
CA ARG A 117 9.08 12.16 5.55
C ARG A 117 9.45 13.49 6.21
N ASP A 118 8.48 14.37 6.42
CA ASP A 118 8.71 15.69 7.00
C ASP A 118 9.19 15.56 8.45
N VAL A 119 8.63 14.60 9.21
CA VAL A 119 9.10 14.28 10.57
C VAL A 119 10.55 13.82 10.56
N ILE A 120 10.95 12.94 9.64
CA ILE A 120 12.34 12.47 9.56
C ILE A 120 13.29 13.62 9.20
N LYS A 121 12.90 14.50 8.27
CA LYS A 121 13.69 15.66 7.86
C LYS A 121 13.97 16.64 9.00
N LEU A 122 13.01 16.84 9.91
CA LEU A 122 13.18 17.74 11.08
C LEU A 122 14.36 17.37 11.99
N PHE A 123 14.92 16.17 11.85
CA PHE A 123 16.05 15.69 12.64
C PHE A 123 17.25 15.25 11.79
N ALA A 124 17.25 15.60 10.49
CA ALA A 124 18.33 15.30 9.55
C ALA A 124 19.43 16.39 9.51
N GLU A 125 19.28 17.45 10.32
CA GLU A 125 20.25 18.52 10.60
C GLU A 125 20.88 18.31 12.00
#